data_AF-A0A411HMG2-F1
#
_entry.id   AF-A0A411HMG2-F1
#
_cell.length_a   1.000
_cell.length_b   1.000
_cell.length_c   1.000
_cell.angle_alpha   90.00
_cell.angle_beta   90.00
_cell.angle_gamma   90.00
#
_symmetry.space_group_name_H-M   'P 1'
#
loop_
_entity.id
_entity.type
_entity.pdbx_description
1 polymer ?
#
loop_
_entity_poly.entity_id
_entity_poly.type
_entity_poly.pdbx_seq_one_letter_code
_entity_poly.pdbx_strand_id
1 'polypeptide(L)'
;MSYFITISGKNAESVEVPSGRLIPIREAQSYLAKLAALIEAADGSPSLWWDDGETETSTELVCAAEEDIFEDRLIEESALGKVIERCESLHTVIRIWWASDDADPFKLPTVKNAAEAYALIQSDGSKGFRLAFVLQPTAERAV
;
A
#
# COMPACT_ATOMS: atom_id res chain seq x y z
N MET A 1 -6.96 -6.18 14.12
CA MET A 1 -6.53 -6.73 12.81
C MET A 1 -5.51 -5.75 12.27
N SER A 2 -4.43 -6.21 11.63
CA SER A 2 -3.29 -5.34 11.34
C SER A 2 -3.03 -5.25 9.84
N TYR A 3 -3.23 -4.07 9.27
CA TYR A 3 -2.81 -3.77 7.90
C TYR A 3 -1.37 -3.30 7.86
N PHE A 4 -0.70 -3.59 6.75
CA PHE A 4 0.62 -3.07 6.45
C PHE A 4 0.64 -2.51 5.04
N ILE A 5 1.22 -1.32 4.91
CA ILE A 5 1.42 -0.64 3.63
C ILE A 5 2.91 -0.40 3.44
N THR A 6 3.49 -0.91 2.36
CA THR A 6 4.87 -0.61 1.99
C THR A 6 4.95 0.06 0.64
N ILE A 7 5.87 1.01 0.52
CA ILE A 7 6.18 1.74 -0.70
C ILE A 7 7.62 1.43 -1.07
N SER A 8 7.83 0.89 -2.26
CA SER A 8 9.11 0.31 -2.68
C SER A 8 9.56 0.84 -4.04
N GLY A 9 10.87 0.87 -4.25
CA GLY A 9 11.51 1.26 -5.50
C GLY A 9 12.26 2.59 -5.42
N LYS A 10 12.97 2.91 -6.50
CA LYS A 10 13.99 4.00 -6.53
C LYS A 10 13.46 5.37 -6.09
N ASN A 11 12.19 5.66 -6.35
CA ASN A 11 11.57 6.95 -6.04
C ASN A 11 10.65 6.88 -4.79
N ALA A 12 10.68 5.80 -4.01
CA ALA A 12 9.78 5.60 -2.86
C ALA A 12 9.89 6.73 -1.83
N GLU A 13 11.10 7.25 -1.60
CA GLU A 13 11.34 8.38 -0.69
C GLU A 13 10.72 9.70 -1.17
N SER A 14 10.32 9.79 -2.44
CA SER A 14 9.64 10.96 -3.02
C SER A 14 8.11 10.89 -2.95
N VAL A 15 7.57 9.80 -2.38
CA VAL A 15 6.13 9.68 -2.12
C VAL A 15 5.82 10.44 -0.84
N GLU A 16 4.99 11.48 -0.97
CA GLU A 16 4.48 12.22 0.19
C GLU A 16 3.24 11.52 0.72
N VAL A 17 3.22 11.26 2.04
CA VAL A 17 2.07 10.68 2.72
C VAL A 17 1.32 11.75 3.52
N PRO A 18 -0.01 11.81 3.45
CA PRO A 18 -0.81 12.86 4.08
C PRO A 18 -0.90 12.76 5.61
N SER A 19 -0.65 11.57 6.17
CA SER A 19 -0.66 11.29 7.61
C SER A 19 0.37 10.21 7.94
N GLY A 20 0.75 10.10 9.22
CA GLY A 20 1.79 9.18 9.64
C GLY A 20 3.17 9.55 9.09
N ARG A 21 4.00 8.54 8.81
CA ARG A 21 5.35 8.73 8.26
C ARG A 21 5.80 7.53 7.45
N LEU A 22 6.69 7.77 6.50
CA LEU A 22 7.45 6.71 5.84
C LEU A 22 8.73 6.45 6.62
N ILE A 23 8.93 5.20 7.04
CA ILE A 23 10.15 4.77 7.71
C ILE A 23 10.78 3.59 6.96
N PRO A 24 12.12 3.44 6.95
CA PRO A 24 12.75 2.27 6.34
C PRO A 24 12.16 0.99 6.92
N ILE A 25 11.78 0.03 6.06
CA ILE A 25 11.10 -1.20 6.51
C ILE A 25 11.95 -2.02 7.51
N ARG A 26 13.28 -1.84 7.47
CA ARG A 26 14.24 -2.48 8.39
C ARG A 26 14.20 -1.89 9.81
N GLU A 27 13.71 -0.66 9.94
CA GLU A 27 13.50 0.05 11.20
C GLU A 27 12.05 -0.09 11.71
N ALA A 28 11.19 -0.74 10.93
CA ALA A 28 9.82 -1.06 11.33
C ALA A 28 9.78 -2.08 12.46
N GLN A 29 8.58 -2.34 12.97
CA GLN A 29 8.32 -3.40 13.93
C GLN A 29 8.81 -4.77 13.43
N SER A 30 9.08 -5.69 14.38
CA SER A 30 9.82 -6.95 14.16
C SER A 30 9.29 -7.85 13.03
N TYR A 31 7.98 -7.90 12.79
CA TYR A 31 7.39 -8.67 11.71
C TYR A 31 7.76 -8.07 10.35
N LEU A 32 7.60 -6.76 10.15
CA LEU A 32 7.97 -6.09 8.90
C LEU A 32 9.48 -6.11 8.66
N ALA A 33 10.28 -5.86 9.69
CA ALA A 33 11.74 -5.86 9.57
C ALA A 33 12.28 -7.23 9.09
N LYS A 34 11.63 -8.34 9.47
CA LYS A 34 11.97 -9.69 8.97
C LYS A 34 11.60 -9.91 7.50
N LEU A 35 10.58 -9.21 7.00
CA LEU A 35 10.14 -9.29 5.60
C LEU A 35 10.92 -8.35 4.68
N ALA A 36 11.68 -7.40 5.21
CA ALA A 36 12.42 -6.38 4.48
C ALA A 36 13.14 -6.91 3.23
N ALA A 37 13.99 -7.91 3.38
CA ALA A 37 14.78 -8.46 2.27
C ALA A 37 13.92 -9.13 1.20
N LEU A 38 12.80 -9.75 1.59
CA LEU A 38 11.89 -10.41 0.66
C LEU A 38 11.04 -9.39 -0.11
N ILE A 39 10.56 -8.36 0.58
CA ILE A 39 9.81 -7.25 -0.03
C ILE A 39 10.71 -6.46 -0.98
N GLU A 40 11.94 -6.12 -0.57
CA GLU A 40 12.91 -5.45 -1.44
C GLU A 40 13.27 -6.30 -2.68
N ALA A 41 13.33 -7.62 -2.55
CA ALA A 41 13.58 -8.52 -3.68
C ALA A 41 12.39 -8.61 -4.64
N ALA A 42 11.16 -8.51 -4.13
CA ALA A 42 9.94 -8.57 -4.93
C ALA A 42 9.60 -7.22 -5.59
N ASP A 43 9.71 -6.13 -4.83
CA ASP A 43 9.15 -4.82 -5.16
C ASP A 43 10.22 -3.77 -5.49
N GLY A 44 11.49 -4.08 -5.23
CA GLY A 44 12.63 -3.19 -5.40
C GLY A 44 13.02 -2.43 -4.13
N SER A 45 14.18 -1.78 -4.19
CA SER A 45 14.74 -0.97 -3.09
C SER A 45 14.76 0.53 -3.42
N PRO A 46 14.72 1.42 -2.40
CA PRO A 46 14.43 1.12 -0.99
C PRO A 46 12.99 0.65 -0.77
N SER A 47 12.72 0.01 0.37
CA SER A 47 11.36 -0.30 0.81
C SER A 47 11.06 0.43 2.11
N LEU A 48 9.97 1.18 2.11
CA LEU A 48 9.52 2.03 3.21
C LEU A 48 8.18 1.51 3.72
N TRP A 49 8.02 1.44 5.03
CA TRP A 49 6.73 1.18 5.66
C TRP A 49 6.02 2.51 5.96
N TRP A 50 4.73 2.57 5.64
CA TRP A 50 3.87 3.67 6.02
C TRP A 50 3.29 3.43 7.42
N ASP A 51 3.98 3.96 8.42
CA ASP A 51 3.64 3.91 9.84
C ASP A 51 2.57 4.95 10.13
N ASP A 52 1.42 4.51 10.67
CA ASP A 52 0.33 5.42 11.07
C ASP A 52 0.66 6.22 12.34
N GLY A 53 1.71 5.83 13.08
CA GLY A 53 2.17 6.49 14.29
C GLY A 53 1.34 6.21 15.54
N GLU A 54 0.27 5.43 15.43
CA GLU A 54 -0.69 5.18 16.51
C GLU A 54 -0.79 3.69 16.88
N THR A 55 -0.80 2.80 15.89
CA THR A 55 -1.15 1.38 16.10
C THR A 55 0.03 0.42 15.93
N GLU A 56 1.23 0.94 15.66
CA GLU A 56 2.40 0.16 15.21
C GLU A 56 2.14 -0.60 13.88
N THR A 57 1.08 -0.21 13.15
CA THR A 57 0.67 -0.82 11.88
C THR A 57 0.26 0.29 10.89
N SER A 58 -0.41 -0.08 9.80
CA SER A 58 -1.03 0.87 8.86
C SER A 58 -2.56 0.80 8.95
N THR A 59 -3.11 0.34 10.07
CA THR A 59 -4.53 0.01 10.20
C THR A 59 -5.41 1.24 10.14
N GLU A 60 -5.06 2.31 10.86
CA GLU A 60 -5.88 3.54 10.85
C GLU A 60 -5.94 4.16 9.45
N LEU A 61 -4.87 4.02 8.66
CA LEU A 61 -4.82 4.51 7.29
C LEU A 61 -5.80 3.75 6.37
N VAL A 62 -5.90 2.44 6.55
CA VAL A 62 -6.82 1.60 5.77
C VAL A 62 -8.25 1.81 6.25
N CYS A 63 -8.48 1.91 7.56
CA CYS A 63 -9.80 2.20 8.13
C CYS A 63 -10.32 3.57 7.68
N ALA A 64 -9.48 4.60 7.62
CA ALA A 64 -9.91 5.90 7.08
C ALA A 64 -10.36 5.83 5.61
N ALA A 65 -9.66 5.03 4.78
CA ALA A 65 -10.07 4.80 3.39
C ALA A 65 -11.36 3.98 3.29
N GLU A 66 -11.56 3.03 4.20
CA GLU A 66 -12.80 2.26 4.34
C GLU A 66 -13.99 3.18 4.70
N GLU A 67 -13.81 4.07 5.68
CA GLU A 67 -14.81 5.06 6.07
C GLU A 67 -15.19 5.98 4.92
N ASP A 68 -14.21 6.52 4.17
CA ASP A 68 -14.48 7.36 2.99
C ASP A 68 -15.37 6.61 1.97
N ILE A 69 -15.11 5.32 1.74
CA ILE A 69 -15.92 4.49 0.82
C ILE A 69 -17.32 4.25 1.37
N PHE A 70 -17.47 3.96 2.66
CA PHE A 70 -18.78 3.79 3.29
C PHE A 70 -19.62 5.06 3.31
N GLU A 71 -18.98 6.24 3.30
CA GLU A 71 -19.63 7.54 3.18
C GLU A 71 -19.91 7.97 1.73
N ASP A 72 -19.86 7.03 0.77
CA ASP A 72 -20.04 7.28 -0.67
C ASP A 72 -19.05 8.31 -1.25
N ARG A 73 -17.89 8.51 -0.63
CA ARG A 73 -16.83 9.35 -1.17
C ARG A 73 -16.01 8.57 -2.21
N LEU A 74 -15.47 9.33 -3.16
CA LEU A 74 -14.59 8.80 -4.19
C LEU A 74 -13.24 8.42 -3.56
N ILE A 75 -12.78 7.19 -3.80
CA ILE A 75 -11.49 6.70 -3.27
C ILE A 75 -10.33 7.56 -3.79
N GLU A 76 -10.45 8.12 -4.98
CA GLU A 76 -9.50 9.04 -5.60
C GLU A 76 -9.28 10.32 -4.75
N GLU A 77 -10.30 10.74 -4.00
CA GLU A 77 -10.23 11.94 -3.16
C GLU A 77 -9.63 11.65 -1.77
N SER A 78 -9.61 10.38 -1.37
CA SER A 78 -9.08 9.91 -0.08
C SER A 78 -7.56 10.11 0.03
N ALA A 79 -7.07 10.03 1.28
CA ALA A 79 -5.64 10.01 1.57
C ALA A 79 -4.93 8.84 0.86
N LEU A 80 -5.54 7.65 0.88
CA LEU A 80 -4.97 6.45 0.27
C LEU A 80 -4.93 6.56 -1.26
N GLY A 81 -6.00 7.06 -1.88
CA GLY A 81 -6.08 7.24 -3.33
C GLY A 81 -4.98 8.17 -3.86
N LYS A 82 -4.77 9.31 -3.20
CA LYS A 82 -3.68 10.24 -3.55
C LYS A 82 -2.30 9.60 -3.48
N VAL A 83 -2.07 8.70 -2.52
CA VAL A 83 -0.79 7.97 -2.43
C VAL A 83 -0.67 6.91 -3.52
N ILE A 84 -1.77 6.21 -3.87
CA ILE A 84 -1.82 5.26 -4.98
C ILE A 84 -1.45 5.96 -6.31
N GLU A 85 -2.09 7.09 -6.62
CA GLU A 85 -1.78 7.92 -7.79
C GLU A 85 -0.34 8.44 -7.77
N ARG A 86 0.14 8.86 -6.59
CA ARG A 86 1.51 9.32 -6.46
C ARG A 86 2.50 8.20 -6.76
N CYS A 87 2.23 6.98 -6.29
CA CYS A 87 3.05 5.81 -6.57
C CYS A 87 3.07 5.47 -8.06
N GLU A 88 1.92 5.52 -8.73
CA GLU A 88 1.85 5.36 -10.19
C GLU A 88 2.70 6.42 -10.91
N SER A 89 2.53 7.70 -10.56
CA SER A 89 3.25 8.82 -11.19
C SER A 89 4.77 8.74 -11.04
N LEU A 90 5.24 8.15 -9.93
CA LEU A 90 6.66 8.00 -9.61
C LEU A 90 7.25 6.65 -10.02
N HIS A 91 6.43 5.77 -10.61
CA HIS A 91 6.78 4.38 -10.90
C HIS A 91 7.33 3.64 -9.66
N THR A 92 6.68 3.82 -8.52
CA THR A 92 6.98 3.11 -7.27
C THR A 92 5.91 2.06 -7.00
N VAL A 93 6.31 0.97 -6.37
CA VAL A 93 5.40 -0.10 -5.98
C VAL A 93 4.75 0.26 -4.65
N ILE A 94 3.43 0.13 -4.54
CA ILE A 94 2.73 0.13 -3.25
C ILE A 94 2.10 -1.24 -3.03
N ARG A 95 2.40 -1.84 -1.89
CA ARG A 95 1.86 -3.13 -1.45
C ARG A 95 1.05 -2.91 -0.19
N ILE A 96 -0.19 -3.38 -0.21
CA ILE A 96 -1.11 -3.36 0.92
C ILE A 96 -1.49 -4.79 1.22
N TRP A 97 -1.38 -5.21 2.48
CA TRP A 97 -1.85 -6.52 2.89
C TRP A 97 -2.29 -6.53 4.33
N TRP A 98 -3.08 -7.54 4.64
CA TRP A 98 -3.49 -7.85 5.99
C TRP A 98 -2.58 -8.96 6.54
N ALA A 99 -1.95 -8.72 7.69
CA ALA A 99 -1.36 -9.81 8.45
C ALA A 99 -2.46 -10.71 9.05
N SER A 100 -2.63 -11.87 8.42
CA SER A 100 -3.36 -13.01 8.95
C SER A 100 -2.42 -14.20 9.11
N ASP A 101 -2.80 -15.19 9.90
CA ASP A 101 -1.98 -16.37 10.17
C ASP A 101 -1.68 -17.23 8.92
N ASP A 102 -2.46 -17.08 7.84
CA ASP A 102 -2.40 -17.92 6.63
C ASP A 102 -2.09 -17.16 5.32
N ALA A 103 -2.08 -15.82 5.33
CA ALA A 103 -1.84 -15.04 4.11
C ALA A 103 -0.33 -14.85 3.88
N ASP A 104 0.19 -15.54 2.86
CA ASP A 104 1.50 -15.25 2.28
C ASP A 104 1.47 -13.81 1.72
N PRO A 105 2.24 -12.85 2.29
CA PRO A 105 2.20 -11.44 1.88
C PRO A 105 2.68 -11.23 0.44
N PHE A 106 3.19 -12.28 -0.22
CA PHE A 106 3.62 -12.28 -1.61
C PHE A 106 2.56 -12.81 -2.59
N LYS A 107 1.47 -13.43 -2.11
CA LYS A 107 0.36 -13.94 -2.94
C LYS A 107 -0.79 -12.95 -3.01
N LEU A 108 -0.51 -11.77 -3.53
CA LEU A 108 -1.48 -10.68 -3.64
C LEU A 108 -1.85 -10.44 -5.12
N PRO A 109 -3.10 -10.02 -5.41
CA PRO A 109 -3.44 -9.54 -6.73
C PRO A 109 -2.54 -8.35 -7.09
N THR A 110 -1.96 -8.39 -8.29
CA THR A 110 -1.09 -7.32 -8.79
C THR A 110 -1.83 -6.53 -9.86
N VAL A 111 -1.89 -5.22 -9.67
CA VAL A 111 -2.53 -4.24 -10.56
C VAL A 111 -1.46 -3.30 -11.13
N LYS A 112 -1.74 -2.69 -12.29
CA LYS A 112 -0.73 -1.93 -13.05
C LYS A 112 -0.87 -0.42 -12.97
N ASN A 113 -2.02 0.08 -12.53
CA ASN A 113 -2.35 1.50 -12.48
C ASN A 113 -3.34 1.77 -11.34
N ALA A 114 -3.54 3.05 -11.00
CA ALA A 114 -4.45 3.46 -9.94
C ALA A 114 -5.90 3.05 -10.23
N ALA A 115 -6.36 3.14 -11.48
CA ALA A 115 -7.71 2.76 -11.85
C ALA A 115 -8.03 1.28 -11.54
N GLU A 116 -7.11 0.37 -11.83
CA GLU A 116 -7.23 -1.05 -11.47
C GLU A 116 -7.19 -1.25 -9.94
N ALA A 117 -6.36 -0.49 -9.21
CA ALA A 117 -6.33 -0.51 -7.75
C ALA A 117 -7.67 -0.06 -7.15
N TYR A 118 -8.26 1.02 -7.66
CA TYR A 118 -9.57 1.54 -7.23
C TYR A 118 -10.70 0.55 -7.47
N ALA A 119 -10.72 -0.09 -8.64
CA ALA A 119 -11.70 -1.13 -8.93
C ALA A 119 -11.60 -2.32 -7.96
N LEU A 120 -10.38 -2.67 -7.55
CA LEU A 120 -10.14 -3.74 -6.57
C LEU A 120 -10.62 -3.33 -5.18
N ILE A 121 -10.27 -2.12 -4.73
CA ILE A 121 -10.72 -1.55 -3.45
C ILE A 121 -12.27 -1.53 -3.37
N GLN A 122 -12.94 -1.04 -4.42
CA GLN A 122 -14.40 -0.98 -4.47
C GLN A 122 -15.05 -2.37 -4.45
N SER A 123 -14.47 -3.34 -5.17
CA SER A 123 -14.94 -4.74 -5.14
C SER A 123 -14.82 -5.34 -3.74
N ASP A 124 -13.71 -5.11 -3.04
CA ASP A 124 -13.45 -5.70 -1.72
C ASP A 124 -14.26 -5.05 -0.60
N GLY A 125 -14.56 -3.75 -0.72
CA GLY A 125 -15.44 -3.06 0.23
C GLY A 125 -16.84 -3.68 0.33
N SER A 126 -17.36 -4.20 -0.78
CA SER A 126 -18.66 -4.89 -0.81
C SER A 126 -18.70 -6.25 -0.08
N LYS A 127 -17.55 -6.80 0.34
CA LYS A 127 -17.41 -8.17 0.88
C LYS A 127 -16.82 -8.24 2.30
N GLY A 128 -16.80 -7.12 3.03
CA GLY A 128 -16.24 -7.01 4.38
C GLY A 128 -14.79 -6.50 4.41
N PHE A 129 -14.48 -5.57 3.50
CA PHE A 129 -13.27 -4.76 3.41
C PHE A 129 -11.98 -5.48 3.82
N ARG A 130 -11.46 -6.32 2.91
CA ARG A 130 -10.18 -7.01 3.09
C ARG A 130 -9.17 -6.51 2.09
N LEU A 131 -8.64 -5.31 2.33
CA LEU A 131 -7.82 -4.66 1.33
C LEU A 131 -6.44 -5.32 1.22
N ALA A 132 -6.17 -5.97 0.09
CA ALA A 132 -4.89 -6.61 -0.15
C ALA A 132 -4.53 -6.63 -1.64
N PHE A 133 -3.49 -5.91 -2.05
CA PHE A 133 -3.01 -5.86 -3.43
C PHE A 133 -1.58 -5.32 -3.53
N VAL A 134 -1.00 -5.44 -4.73
CA VAL A 134 0.24 -4.76 -5.13
C VAL A 134 -0.05 -3.92 -6.36
N LEU A 135 0.15 -2.61 -6.27
CA LEU A 135 0.24 -1.78 -7.46
C LEU A 135 1.71 -1.76 -7.91
N GLN A 136 1.95 -2.29 -9.10
CA GLN A 136 3.27 -2.31 -9.73
C GLN A 136 3.19 -1.57 -11.07
N PRO A 137 3.46 -0.25 -11.09
CA PRO A 137 3.34 0.55 -12.29
C PRO A 137 4.30 0.03 -13.36
N THR A 138 3.76 -0.44 -14.48
CA THR A 138 4.58 -0.74 -15.66
C THR A 138 5.01 0.57 -16.27
N ALA A 139 6.32 0.82 -16.36
CA ALA A 139 6.81 1.87 -17.23
C ALA A 139 6.34 1.53 -18.66
N GLU A 140 5.34 2.26 -19.17
CA GLU A 140 5.07 2.21 -20.59
C GLU A 140 6.38 2.58 -21.28
N ARG A 141 6.92 1.67 -22.09
CA ARG A 141 8.03 2.00 -22.96
C ARG A 141 7.54 3.13 -23.84
N ALA A 142 8.05 4.35 -23.60
CA ALA A 142 7.91 5.43 -24.56
C ALA A 142 8.45 4.90 -25.89
N VAL A 143 7.55 4.71 -26.85
CA VAL A 143 7.84 4.24 -28.21
C VAL A 143 8.48 5.38 -29.00
#